data_AF-A0A8H4ESN0-F1
#
_entry.id   AF-A0A8H4ESN0-F1
#
_cell.length_a   1.000
_cell.length_b   1.000
_cell.length_c   1.000
_cell.angle_alpha   90.00
_cell.angle_beta   90.00
_cell.angle_gamma   90.00
#
_symmetry.space_group_name_H-M   'P 1'
#
loop_
_entity.id
_entity.type
_entity.pdbx_description
1 polymer ?
#
loop_
_entity_poly.entity_id
_entity_poly.type
_entity_poly.pdbx_seq_one_letter_code
_entity_poly.pdbx_strand_id
1 'polypeptide(L)'
;MKTDTTIPCLVTDVIIRIFENVSIRDLFSILLVNREWCRLAIPLYWRAPFSYTKTRSKRAIKIYRLFLKKKPQNITKQNLPTLFDYPLFLKELNYANLLDYDRTIVNVREILKLLIDRGINLNTFVMDNTAALGEHIYGLWTDSCYNPMFNSLVYVKIYSPFPKNRVIKTLVDNCTKLSHLDINLYDNSPGRIKMMLNYLEELFNAQKCLLNLRLVFNNGPGKSLIKIFQSKPESFKRLELVNWNFEECDWKWLEKCSNLTEFAITNPQNQISEILGINFEIHHLKTSTAKSIKTTHWHFGYDDKISNFYFHSERSSTEPYFDEPIVIKPMNYTGRKTKSFNKLLNRANSQNNQ
;
A
#
# COMPACT_ATOMS: atom_id res chain seq x y z
N MET A 1 44.26 24.45 25.80
CA MET A 1 42.79 24.40 25.84
C MET A 1 42.31 23.55 24.68
N LYS A 2 41.72 22.37 24.95
CA LYS A 2 41.00 21.60 23.92
C LYS A 2 39.62 22.26 23.80
N THR A 3 39.33 22.85 22.64
CA THR A 3 37.98 23.31 22.32
C THR A 3 37.14 22.06 22.11
N ASP A 4 36.29 21.77 23.08
CA ASP A 4 35.27 20.74 22.99
C ASP A 4 34.21 21.26 22.01
N THR A 5 34.45 21.03 20.72
CA THR A 5 33.46 21.28 19.67
C THR A 5 32.35 20.25 19.86
N THR A 6 31.37 20.59 20.69
CA THR A 6 30.11 19.86 20.81
C THR A 6 29.41 19.92 19.46
N ILE A 7 29.60 18.89 18.64
CA ILE A 7 28.85 18.69 17.40
C ILE A 7 27.38 18.62 17.80
N PRO A 8 26.50 19.50 17.28
CA PRO A 8 25.07 19.39 17.56
C PRO A 8 24.57 18.04 17.04
N CYS A 9 24.32 17.11 17.95
CA CYS A 9 23.65 15.86 17.63
C CYS A 9 22.16 16.19 17.50
N LEU A 10 21.62 16.15 16.28
CA LEU A 10 20.17 16.12 16.13
C LEU A 10 19.67 14.86 16.84
N VAL A 11 18.76 15.03 17.81
CA VAL A 11 18.16 13.92 18.55
C VAL A 11 17.54 12.96 17.53
N THR A 12 17.91 11.67 17.59
CA THR A 12 17.52 10.62 16.65
C THR A 12 16.02 10.63 16.32
N ASP A 13 15.17 10.91 17.32
CA ASP A 13 13.71 10.97 17.16
C ASP A 13 13.27 12.09 16.20
N VAL A 14 13.96 13.23 16.20
CA VAL A 14 13.68 14.35 15.29
C VAL A 14 14.03 13.95 13.85
N ILE A 15 15.17 13.27 13.65
CA ILE A 15 15.60 12.80 12.33
C ILE A 15 14.60 11.78 11.78
N ILE A 16 14.15 10.83 12.60
CA ILE A 16 13.14 9.84 12.19
C ILE A 16 11.86 10.55 11.76
N ARG A 17 11.37 11.53 12.53
CA ARG A 17 10.19 12.32 12.15
C ARG A 17 10.36 13.07 10.84
N ILE A 18 11.55 13.62 10.57
CA ILE A 18 11.85 14.25 9.28
C ILE A 18 11.78 13.19 8.17
N PHE A 19 12.43 12.05 8.36
CA PHE A 19 12.47 10.98 7.36
C PHE A 19 11.08 10.37 7.08
N GLU A 20 10.19 10.34 8.05
CA GLU A 20 8.81 9.86 7.85
C GLU A 20 7.98 10.77 6.94
N ASN A 21 8.41 12.02 6.71
CA ASN A 21 7.72 12.99 5.85
C ASN A 21 8.34 13.14 4.45
N VAL A 22 9.42 12.42 4.13
CA VAL A 22 10.06 12.49 2.81
C VAL A 22 9.56 11.39 1.86
N SER A 23 9.75 11.58 0.55
CA SER A 23 9.36 10.57 -0.43
C SER A 23 10.22 9.30 -0.34
N ILE A 24 9.75 8.20 -0.91
CA ILE A 24 10.54 6.95 -0.98
C ILE A 24 11.86 7.14 -1.76
N ARG A 25 11.88 8.03 -2.76
CA ARG A 25 13.07 8.39 -3.52
C ARG A 25 14.06 9.15 -2.66
N ASP A 26 13.58 10.10 -1.88
CA ASP A 26 14.42 10.87 -0.96
C ASP A 26 14.95 10.00 0.18
N LEU A 27 14.13 9.05 0.69
CA LEU A 27 14.60 8.02 1.61
C LEU A 27 15.75 7.21 1.01
N PHE A 28 15.67 6.83 -0.28
CA PHE A 28 16.78 6.14 -0.94
C PHE A 28 18.06 7.00 -0.97
N SER A 29 17.94 8.29 -1.27
CA SER A 29 19.07 9.23 -1.24
C SER A 29 19.65 9.36 0.18
N ILE A 30 18.79 9.41 1.21
CA ILE A 30 19.18 9.46 2.63
C ILE A 30 20.01 8.24 3.03
N LEU A 31 19.70 7.05 2.50
CA LEU A 31 20.47 5.82 2.76
C LEU A 31 21.96 5.95 2.39
N LEU A 32 22.29 6.83 1.45
CA LEU A 32 23.62 6.99 0.88
C LEU A 32 24.44 8.08 1.57
N VAL A 33 23.85 8.86 2.49
CA VAL A 33 24.50 10.02 3.11
C VAL A 33 25.63 9.60 4.04
N ASN A 34 25.33 8.81 5.07
CA ASN A 34 26.32 8.25 6.00
C ASN A 34 25.74 7.02 6.73
N ARG A 35 26.58 6.31 7.50
CA ARG A 35 26.18 5.07 8.20
C ARG A 35 25.05 5.27 9.20
N GLU A 36 24.98 6.43 9.85
CA GLU A 36 23.98 6.70 10.88
C GLU A 36 22.62 6.97 10.26
N TRP A 37 22.59 7.81 9.23
CA TRP A 37 21.38 8.10 8.45
C TRP A 37 20.85 6.85 7.76
N CYS A 38 21.75 6.03 7.23
CA CYS A 38 21.41 4.72 6.67
C CYS A 38 20.69 3.85 7.71
N ARG A 39 21.22 3.73 8.94
CA ARG A 39 20.60 2.92 10.00
C ARG A 39 19.18 3.36 10.34
N LEU A 40 18.92 4.66 10.35
CA LEU A 40 17.59 5.22 10.65
C LEU A 40 16.62 5.12 9.46
N ALA A 41 17.11 5.31 8.24
CA ALA A 41 16.28 5.29 7.05
C ALA A 41 16.00 3.87 6.52
N ILE A 42 16.84 2.87 6.79
CA ILE A 42 16.60 1.48 6.32
C ILE A 42 15.26 0.94 6.80
N PRO A 43 14.90 1.00 8.10
CA PRO A 43 13.59 0.54 8.57
C PRO A 43 12.44 1.22 7.85
N LEU A 44 12.51 2.55 7.67
CA LEU A 44 11.49 3.36 6.99
C LEU A 44 11.37 2.98 5.51
N TYR A 45 12.51 2.94 4.82
CA TYR A 45 12.60 2.57 3.42
C TYR A 45 12.04 1.17 3.23
N TRP A 46 12.33 0.20 4.10
CA TRP A 46 11.88 -1.20 3.98
C TRP A 46 10.50 -1.51 4.57
N ARG A 47 9.72 -0.51 5.03
CA ARG A 47 8.32 -0.71 5.48
C ARG A 47 7.43 -1.32 4.40
N ALA A 48 7.64 -0.95 3.13
CA ALA A 48 6.84 -1.37 1.98
C ALA A 48 7.74 -1.78 0.78
N PRO A 49 8.44 -2.93 0.83
CA PRO A 49 9.40 -3.33 -0.18
C PRO A 49 8.77 -3.90 -1.46
N PHE A 50 7.48 -4.26 -1.41
CA PHE A 50 6.71 -4.73 -2.56
C PHE A 50 5.84 -3.65 -3.19
N SER A 51 5.94 -2.40 -2.75
CA SER A 51 5.15 -1.27 -3.23
C SER A 51 5.97 -0.34 -4.13
N TYR A 52 5.32 0.67 -4.72
CA TYR A 52 5.90 1.73 -5.56
C TYR A 52 6.41 1.31 -6.94
N THR A 53 7.44 0.45 -7.03
CA THR A 53 8.03 0.10 -8.33
C THR A 53 8.34 -1.39 -8.48
N LYS A 54 8.21 -1.85 -9.72
CA LYS A 54 8.56 -3.20 -10.17
C LYS A 54 10.00 -3.60 -9.81
N THR A 55 10.95 -2.70 -10.06
CA THR A 55 12.38 -2.91 -9.78
C THR A 55 12.64 -3.13 -8.28
N ARG A 56 11.92 -2.40 -7.43
CA ARG A 56 12.02 -2.52 -5.97
C ARG A 56 11.52 -3.87 -5.47
N SER A 57 10.33 -4.29 -5.90
CA SER A 57 9.77 -5.61 -5.57
C SER A 57 10.69 -6.75 -6.01
N LYS A 58 11.26 -6.66 -7.21
CA LYS A 58 12.26 -7.64 -7.69
C LYS A 58 13.51 -7.68 -6.80
N ARG A 59 13.98 -6.54 -6.30
CA ARG A 59 15.13 -6.46 -5.38
C ARG A 59 14.78 -7.05 -4.02
N ALA A 60 13.58 -6.78 -3.50
CA ALA A 60 13.08 -7.34 -2.25
C ALA A 60 13.06 -8.87 -2.29
N ILE A 61 12.51 -9.46 -3.35
CA ILE A 61 12.46 -10.92 -3.53
C ILE A 61 13.86 -11.53 -3.56
N LYS A 62 14.80 -10.92 -4.29
CA LYS A 62 16.20 -11.40 -4.31
C LYS A 62 16.79 -11.41 -2.90
N ILE A 63 16.55 -10.36 -2.11
CA ILE A 63 17.04 -10.25 -0.74
C ILE A 63 16.37 -11.29 0.16
N TYR A 64 15.04 -11.44 0.10
CA TYR A 64 14.30 -12.42 0.91
C TYR A 64 14.75 -13.85 0.61
N ARG A 65 15.05 -14.17 -0.66
CA ARG A 65 15.62 -15.47 -1.04
C ARG A 65 16.98 -15.75 -0.40
N LEU A 66 17.78 -14.74 -0.06
CA LEU A 66 19.03 -14.95 0.69
C LEU A 66 18.75 -15.45 2.12
N PHE A 67 17.66 -14.98 2.74
CA PHE A 67 17.22 -15.46 4.04
C PHE A 67 16.65 -16.87 3.97
N LEU A 68 15.93 -17.23 2.90
CA LEU A 68 15.42 -18.59 2.71
C LEU A 68 16.52 -19.63 2.48
N LYS A 69 17.60 -19.26 1.79
CA LYS A 69 18.75 -20.16 1.55
C LYS A 69 19.51 -20.50 2.83
N LYS A 70 19.52 -19.61 3.82
CA LYS A 70 20.11 -19.89 5.13
C LYS A 70 19.05 -20.51 6.02
N LYS A 71 19.27 -21.74 6.50
CA LYS A 71 18.36 -22.36 7.47
C LYS A 71 18.19 -21.43 8.69
N PRO A 72 16.96 -21.22 9.19
CA PRO A 72 16.69 -20.27 10.28
C PRO A 72 17.53 -20.55 11.54
N GLN A 73 17.89 -21.82 11.78
CA GLN A 73 18.77 -22.26 12.88
C GLN A 73 20.20 -21.71 12.80
N ASN A 74 20.65 -21.26 11.63
CA ASN A 74 22.02 -20.75 11.41
C ASN A 74 22.09 -19.22 11.39
N ILE A 75 20.96 -18.52 11.52
CA ILE A 75 20.92 -17.05 11.45
C ILE A 75 20.98 -16.48 12.88
N THR A 76 22.19 -16.21 13.37
CA THR A 76 22.41 -15.33 14.52
C THR A 76 22.59 -13.89 14.02
N LYS A 77 22.45 -12.87 14.90
CA LYS A 77 22.73 -11.46 14.54
C LYS A 77 24.11 -11.26 13.91
N GLN A 78 25.07 -12.14 14.23
CA GLN A 78 26.43 -12.12 13.70
C GLN A 78 26.56 -12.80 12.32
N ASN A 79 25.59 -13.64 11.92
CA ASN A 79 25.62 -14.45 10.69
C ASN A 79 24.52 -14.08 9.69
N LEU A 80 23.96 -12.88 9.76
CA LEU A 80 22.97 -12.39 8.79
C LEU A 80 23.52 -12.49 7.35
N PRO A 81 22.69 -12.86 6.35
CA PRO A 81 23.12 -12.86 4.96
C PRO A 81 23.38 -11.45 4.41
N THR A 82 22.90 -10.42 5.11
CA THR A 82 23.00 -9.01 4.76
C THR A 82 23.25 -8.15 5.99
N LEU A 83 23.63 -6.88 5.80
CA LEU A 83 23.90 -5.94 6.89
C LEU A 83 22.72 -5.73 7.85
N PHE A 84 21.49 -5.88 7.35
CA PHE A 84 20.25 -5.77 8.12
C PHE A 84 19.36 -6.99 7.89
N ASP A 85 18.51 -7.32 8.86
CA ASP A 85 17.43 -8.30 8.71
C ASP A 85 16.22 -7.62 8.06
N TYR A 86 16.30 -7.43 6.73
CA TYR A 86 15.31 -6.68 5.97
C TYR A 86 13.85 -7.15 6.14
N PRO A 87 13.55 -8.47 6.21
CA PRO A 87 12.21 -8.95 6.50
C PRO A 87 11.57 -8.34 7.75
N LEU A 88 12.36 -8.06 8.82
CA LEU A 88 11.85 -7.51 10.09
C LEU A 88 11.18 -6.13 9.95
N PHE A 89 11.48 -5.40 8.89
CA PHE A 89 10.97 -4.03 8.71
C PHE A 89 9.63 -3.97 7.98
N LEU A 90 9.13 -5.11 7.47
CA LEU A 90 7.89 -5.15 6.71
C LEU A 90 6.69 -4.69 7.54
N LYS A 91 5.95 -3.71 7.03
CA LYS A 91 4.68 -3.20 7.59
C LYS A 91 3.56 -3.15 6.57
N GLU A 92 3.90 -3.06 5.29
CA GLU A 92 2.96 -3.09 4.18
C GLU A 92 3.32 -4.21 3.21
N LEU A 93 2.33 -5.05 2.90
CA LEU A 93 2.46 -6.10 1.91
C LEU A 93 1.52 -5.81 0.74
N ASN A 94 2.09 -5.37 -0.38
CA ASN A 94 1.45 -5.50 -1.67
C ASN A 94 1.64 -6.95 -2.17
N TYR A 95 0.62 -7.76 -1.91
CA TYR A 95 0.62 -9.18 -2.20
C TYR A 95 0.56 -9.46 -3.70
N ALA A 96 -0.17 -8.65 -4.47
CA ALA A 96 -0.19 -8.73 -5.93
C ALA A 96 1.22 -8.65 -6.54
N ASN A 97 2.01 -7.66 -6.09
CA ASN A 97 3.39 -7.51 -6.55
C ASN A 97 4.32 -8.64 -6.10
N LEU A 98 4.12 -9.20 -4.89
CA LEU A 98 4.86 -10.40 -4.47
C LEU A 98 4.58 -11.57 -5.43
N LEU A 99 3.30 -11.78 -5.75
CA LEU A 99 2.86 -12.88 -6.60
C LEU A 99 3.30 -12.73 -8.06
N ASP A 100 3.30 -11.52 -8.60
CA ASP A 100 3.72 -11.25 -9.99
C ASP A 100 5.14 -11.73 -10.30
N TYR A 101 6.03 -11.63 -9.31
CA TYR A 101 7.44 -11.98 -9.41
C TYR A 101 7.79 -13.34 -8.82
N ASP A 102 6.92 -13.89 -7.97
CA ASP A 102 7.10 -15.21 -7.41
C ASP A 102 5.83 -16.06 -7.58
N ARG A 103 5.57 -16.42 -8.84
CA ARG A 103 4.34 -17.11 -9.27
C ARG A 103 4.25 -18.57 -8.81
N THR A 104 5.20 -19.05 -8.01
CA THR A 104 5.19 -20.42 -7.48
C THR A 104 4.65 -20.42 -6.05
N ILE A 105 3.63 -21.24 -5.79
CA ILE A 105 3.03 -21.41 -4.45
C ILE A 105 4.11 -21.68 -3.40
N VAL A 106 5.10 -22.50 -3.75
CA VAL A 106 6.18 -22.92 -2.86
C VAL A 106 6.94 -21.69 -2.35
N ASN A 107 7.43 -20.83 -3.25
CA ASN A 107 8.24 -19.69 -2.81
C ASN A 107 7.43 -18.66 -2.01
N VAL A 108 6.16 -18.41 -2.38
CA VAL A 108 5.30 -17.50 -1.63
C VAL A 108 5.05 -18.04 -0.23
N ARG A 109 4.77 -19.34 -0.09
CA ARG A 109 4.61 -20.02 1.21
C ARG A 109 5.86 -19.88 2.07
N GLU A 110 7.05 -20.10 1.50
CA GLU A 110 8.30 -19.96 2.23
C GLU A 110 8.57 -18.51 2.66
N ILE A 111 8.23 -17.52 1.82
CA ILE A 111 8.30 -16.10 2.19
C ILE A 111 7.33 -15.77 3.33
N LEU A 112 6.07 -16.21 3.26
CA LEU A 112 5.09 -15.96 4.32
C LEU A 112 5.50 -16.62 5.64
N LYS A 113 6.01 -17.86 5.59
CA LYS A 113 6.58 -18.52 6.77
C LYS A 113 7.76 -17.76 7.36
N LEU A 114 8.70 -17.30 6.54
CA LEU A 114 9.83 -16.48 6.99
C LEU A 114 9.34 -15.24 7.75
N LEU A 115 8.28 -14.59 7.27
CA LEU A 115 7.70 -13.42 7.91
C LEU A 115 7.01 -13.77 9.24
N ILE A 116 6.29 -14.88 9.32
CA ILE A 116 5.70 -15.40 10.57
C ILE A 116 6.78 -15.74 11.59
N ASP A 117 7.83 -16.46 11.18
CA ASP A 117 8.96 -16.85 12.04
C ASP A 117 9.71 -15.63 12.60
N ARG A 118 9.58 -14.48 11.92
CA ARG A 118 10.13 -13.19 12.31
C ARG A 118 9.16 -12.34 13.14
N GLY A 119 7.98 -12.86 13.47
CA GLY A 119 6.96 -12.15 14.25
C GLY A 119 6.42 -10.91 13.55
N ILE A 120 6.38 -10.92 12.22
CA ILE A 120 5.88 -9.78 11.45
C ILE A 120 4.38 -9.64 11.63
N ASN A 121 3.97 -8.41 11.96
CA ASN A 121 2.59 -7.97 11.99
C ASN A 121 2.44 -6.79 11.02
N LEU A 122 1.50 -6.91 10.08
CA LEU A 122 1.25 -5.94 9.01
C LEU A 122 0.23 -4.89 9.43
N ASN A 123 0.43 -3.67 8.95
CA ASN A 123 -0.52 -2.57 9.09
C ASN A 123 -1.35 -2.40 7.81
N THR A 124 -0.73 -2.68 6.67
CA THR A 124 -1.31 -2.47 5.34
C THR A 124 -1.23 -3.74 4.52
N PHE A 125 -2.35 -4.15 3.93
CA PHE A 125 -2.42 -5.25 2.99
C PHE A 125 -3.09 -4.81 1.70
N VAL A 126 -2.40 -5.00 0.58
CA VAL A 126 -2.87 -4.60 -0.75
C VAL A 126 -2.83 -5.79 -1.68
N MET A 127 -3.92 -5.98 -2.41
CA MET A 127 -4.06 -7.02 -3.40
C MET A 127 -4.86 -6.50 -4.58
N ASP A 128 -4.16 -5.89 -5.53
CA ASP A 128 -4.77 -5.38 -6.75
C ASP A 128 -5.18 -6.52 -7.70
N ASN A 129 -6.03 -6.18 -8.68
CA ASN A 129 -6.52 -7.13 -9.67
C ASN A 129 -5.36 -7.68 -10.50
N THR A 130 -5.02 -8.93 -10.23
CA THR A 130 -3.98 -9.67 -10.92
C THR A 130 -4.72 -10.70 -11.76
N ALA A 131 -5.01 -10.35 -13.01
CA ALA A 131 -5.76 -11.19 -13.95
C ALA A 131 -5.06 -12.53 -14.32
N ALA A 132 -3.90 -12.84 -13.70
CA ALA A 132 -2.93 -13.80 -14.21
C ALA A 132 -2.68 -15.06 -13.36
N LEU A 133 -3.14 -15.14 -12.10
CA LEU A 133 -2.87 -16.31 -11.24
C LEU A 133 -4.17 -16.99 -10.77
N GLY A 134 -4.07 -18.27 -10.45
CA GLY A 134 -5.21 -19.06 -9.98
C GLY A 134 -5.58 -18.76 -8.52
N GLU A 135 -6.86 -18.96 -8.17
CA GLU A 135 -7.44 -18.73 -6.84
C GLU A 135 -6.62 -19.35 -5.68
N HIS A 136 -5.99 -20.51 -5.92
CA HIS A 136 -5.25 -21.25 -4.90
C HIS A 136 -4.00 -20.51 -4.37
N ILE A 137 -3.36 -19.65 -5.18
CA ILE A 137 -2.22 -18.84 -4.74
C ILE A 137 -2.73 -17.57 -4.03
N TYR A 138 -3.80 -17.00 -4.55
CA TYR A 138 -4.42 -15.80 -3.99
C TYR A 138 -5.02 -16.02 -2.61
N GLY A 139 -5.64 -17.17 -2.38
CA GLY A 139 -6.22 -17.51 -1.08
C GLY A 139 -5.20 -17.99 -0.04
N LEU A 140 -3.91 -18.14 -0.38
CA LEU A 140 -2.92 -18.74 0.53
C LEU A 140 -2.84 -18.00 1.88
N TRP A 141 -2.92 -16.67 1.88
CA TRP A 141 -2.88 -15.86 3.09
C TRP A 141 -4.10 -16.06 4.01
N THR A 142 -5.18 -16.67 3.52
CA THR A 142 -6.37 -17.01 4.31
C THR A 142 -6.22 -18.29 5.13
N ASP A 143 -5.10 -19.02 4.97
CA ASP A 143 -4.79 -20.15 5.84
C ASP A 143 -4.53 -19.65 7.27
N SER A 144 -5.12 -20.33 8.26
CA SER A 144 -5.09 -19.91 9.67
C SER A 144 -3.68 -19.80 10.26
N CYS A 145 -2.68 -20.48 9.70
CA CYS A 145 -1.29 -20.36 10.14
C CYS A 145 -0.68 -18.97 9.90
N TYR A 146 -1.28 -18.15 9.02
CA TYR A 146 -0.81 -16.78 8.76
C TYR A 146 -1.58 -15.71 9.53
N ASN A 147 -2.65 -16.07 10.25
CA ASN A 147 -3.49 -15.16 11.05
C ASN A 147 -2.70 -14.15 11.90
N PRO A 148 -1.63 -14.54 12.64
CA PRO A 148 -0.88 -13.59 13.46
C PRO A 148 -0.35 -12.38 12.69
N MET A 149 0.02 -12.56 11.41
CA MET A 149 0.56 -11.49 10.57
C MET A 149 -0.48 -10.42 10.23
N PHE A 150 -1.76 -10.78 10.22
CA PHE A 150 -2.85 -9.93 9.75
C PHE A 150 -3.70 -9.33 10.88
N ASN A 151 -3.41 -9.65 12.14
CA ASN A 151 -4.24 -9.21 13.28
C ASN A 151 -4.15 -7.70 13.59
N SER A 152 -3.13 -7.01 13.06
CA SER A 152 -2.88 -5.59 13.28
C SER A 152 -3.22 -4.72 12.07
N LEU A 153 -3.93 -5.27 11.08
CA LEU A 153 -4.28 -4.52 9.88
C LEU A 153 -5.13 -3.29 10.22
N VAL A 154 -4.78 -2.19 9.59
CA VAL A 154 -5.45 -0.89 9.66
C VAL A 154 -5.97 -0.47 8.29
N TYR A 155 -5.25 -0.87 7.22
CA TYR A 155 -5.57 -0.58 5.83
C TYR A 155 -5.62 -1.87 5.02
N VAL A 156 -6.74 -2.09 4.34
CA VAL A 156 -6.92 -3.24 3.45
C VAL A 156 -7.49 -2.78 2.11
N LYS A 157 -6.83 -3.17 1.02
CA LYS A 157 -7.32 -2.97 -0.35
C LYS A 157 -7.27 -4.28 -1.13
N ILE A 158 -8.40 -4.74 -1.66
CA ILE A 158 -8.54 -6.04 -2.32
C ILE A 158 -9.41 -5.92 -3.57
N TYR A 159 -8.79 -5.98 -4.76
CA TYR A 159 -9.47 -5.92 -6.05
C TYR A 159 -9.49 -7.25 -6.82
N SER A 160 -8.85 -8.28 -6.29
CA SER A 160 -8.80 -9.59 -6.94
C SER A 160 -10.15 -10.33 -6.83
N PRO A 161 -10.61 -11.03 -7.89
CA PRO A 161 -11.82 -11.82 -7.82
C PRO A 161 -11.64 -13.07 -6.96
N PHE A 162 -12.37 -13.13 -5.84
CA PHE A 162 -12.45 -14.30 -4.99
C PHE A 162 -13.81 -14.97 -5.13
N PRO A 163 -13.92 -16.13 -5.78
CA PRO A 163 -15.19 -16.86 -5.86
C PRO A 163 -15.62 -17.49 -4.52
N LYS A 164 -14.80 -17.37 -3.47
CA LYS A 164 -15.08 -17.86 -2.11
C LYS A 164 -14.98 -16.73 -1.11
N ASN A 165 -15.97 -16.61 -0.23
CA ASN A 165 -16.04 -15.59 0.82
C ASN A 165 -14.99 -15.75 1.96
N ARG A 166 -13.95 -16.57 1.75
CA ARG A 166 -12.90 -16.80 2.75
C ARG A 166 -12.13 -15.53 3.08
N VAL A 167 -12.02 -14.60 2.13
CA VAL A 167 -11.33 -13.32 2.34
C VAL A 167 -12.03 -12.47 3.39
N ILE A 168 -13.33 -12.17 3.20
CA ILE A 168 -14.09 -11.38 4.19
C ILE A 168 -14.08 -12.10 5.54
N LYS A 169 -14.30 -13.42 5.54
CA LYS A 169 -14.23 -14.23 6.76
C LYS A 169 -12.88 -14.11 7.47
N THR A 170 -11.77 -14.18 6.73
CA THR A 170 -10.42 -14.03 7.30
C THR A 170 -10.23 -12.64 7.91
N LEU A 171 -10.78 -11.60 7.28
CA LEU A 171 -10.76 -10.25 7.86
C LEU A 171 -11.57 -10.19 9.15
N VAL A 172 -12.76 -10.83 9.21
CA VAL A 172 -13.57 -10.95 10.44
C VAL A 172 -12.77 -11.63 11.56
N ASP A 173 -12.15 -12.76 11.24
CA ASP A 173 -11.44 -13.60 12.22
C ASP A 173 -10.19 -12.90 12.80
N ASN A 174 -9.61 -11.94 12.09
CA ASN A 174 -8.30 -11.35 12.43
C ASN A 174 -8.33 -9.86 12.76
N CYS A 175 -9.26 -9.07 12.20
CA CYS A 175 -9.14 -7.62 12.17
C CYS A 175 -10.21 -6.92 13.00
N THR A 176 -9.77 -6.10 13.97
CA THR A 176 -10.66 -5.29 14.84
C THR A 176 -10.34 -3.80 14.83
N LYS A 177 -9.32 -3.39 14.07
CA LYS A 177 -8.74 -2.04 14.02
C LYS A 177 -8.69 -1.47 12.61
N LEU A 178 -9.49 -2.02 11.68
CA LEU A 178 -9.54 -1.49 10.32
C LEU A 178 -10.09 -0.06 10.38
N SER A 179 -9.40 0.84 9.68
CA SER A 179 -9.84 2.22 9.45
C SER A 179 -10.04 2.50 7.97
N HIS A 180 -9.44 1.69 7.10
CA HIS A 180 -9.57 1.76 5.66
C HIS A 180 -9.85 0.38 5.10
N LEU A 181 -10.94 0.26 4.34
CA LEU A 181 -11.33 -0.95 3.64
C LEU A 181 -11.81 -0.61 2.23
N ASP A 182 -11.11 -1.12 1.23
CA ASP A 182 -11.45 -0.95 -0.19
C ASP A 182 -11.50 -2.32 -0.86
N ILE A 183 -12.70 -2.83 -1.13
CA ILE A 183 -12.88 -4.21 -1.60
C ILE A 183 -13.80 -4.26 -2.83
N ASN A 184 -13.36 -5.01 -3.83
CA ASN A 184 -14.22 -5.49 -4.89
C ASN A 184 -14.78 -6.87 -4.54
N LEU A 185 -16.10 -6.96 -4.50
CA LEU A 185 -16.87 -8.16 -4.22
C LEU A 185 -17.26 -8.83 -5.54
N TYR A 186 -17.10 -10.15 -5.58
CA TYR A 186 -17.34 -10.95 -6.78
C TYR A 186 -18.10 -12.22 -6.40
N ASP A 187 -19.42 -12.22 -6.52
CA ASP A 187 -20.19 -13.45 -6.51
C ASP A 187 -21.53 -13.27 -7.21
N ASN A 188 -21.94 -14.28 -7.98
CA ASN A 188 -23.25 -14.32 -8.64
C ASN A 188 -24.17 -15.39 -8.03
N SER A 189 -23.69 -16.20 -7.06
CA SER A 189 -24.49 -17.23 -6.42
C SER A 189 -25.28 -16.66 -5.24
N PRO A 190 -26.62 -16.77 -5.22
CA PRO A 190 -27.44 -16.20 -4.14
C PRO A 190 -27.04 -16.64 -2.73
N GLY A 191 -26.71 -17.93 -2.55
CA GLY A 191 -26.31 -18.47 -1.25
C GLY A 191 -24.99 -17.88 -0.74
N ARG A 192 -24.02 -17.69 -1.63
CA ARG A 192 -22.73 -17.08 -1.27
C ARG A 192 -22.84 -15.57 -1.10
N ILE A 193 -23.69 -14.88 -1.85
CA ILE A 193 -23.99 -13.46 -1.63
C ILE A 193 -24.53 -13.24 -0.21
N LYS A 194 -25.51 -14.05 0.22
CA LYS A 194 -26.05 -13.97 1.58
C LYS A 194 -24.96 -14.18 2.64
N MET A 195 -24.14 -15.22 2.48
CA MET A 195 -23.04 -15.50 3.40
C MET A 195 -22.00 -14.37 3.43
N MET A 196 -21.68 -13.77 2.29
CA MET A 196 -20.75 -12.65 2.20
C MET A 196 -21.27 -11.41 2.92
N LEU A 197 -22.56 -11.09 2.77
CA LEU A 197 -23.21 -9.97 3.46
C LEU A 197 -23.20 -10.17 4.98
N ASN A 198 -23.45 -11.40 5.46
CA ASN A 198 -23.33 -11.73 6.88
C ASN A 198 -21.90 -11.49 7.37
N TYR A 199 -20.88 -11.90 6.61
CA TYR A 199 -19.49 -11.61 7.00
C TYR A 199 -19.14 -10.12 6.96
N LEU A 200 -19.72 -9.35 6.04
CA LEU A 200 -19.55 -7.89 6.04
C LEU A 200 -20.18 -7.26 7.28
N GLU A 201 -21.37 -7.71 7.67
CA GLU A 201 -22.03 -7.28 8.90
C GLU A 201 -21.20 -7.62 10.14
N GLU A 202 -20.73 -8.86 10.26
CA GLU A 202 -19.81 -9.29 11.32
C GLU A 202 -18.54 -8.44 11.35
N LEU A 203 -17.95 -8.18 10.17
CA LEU A 203 -16.72 -7.38 10.04
C LEU A 203 -16.94 -5.98 10.57
N PHE A 204 -17.98 -5.29 10.11
CA PHE A 204 -18.30 -3.93 10.57
C PHE A 204 -18.68 -3.89 12.05
N ASN A 205 -19.34 -4.95 12.54
CA ASN A 205 -19.67 -5.06 13.95
C ASN A 205 -18.44 -5.20 14.83
N ALA A 206 -17.38 -5.85 14.35
CA ALA A 206 -16.12 -6.03 15.05
C ALA A 206 -15.22 -4.77 15.08
N GLN A 207 -15.44 -3.79 14.20
CA GLN A 207 -14.58 -2.60 14.13
C GLN A 207 -14.90 -1.59 15.22
N LYS A 208 -13.85 -1.04 15.84
CA LYS A 208 -13.93 0.01 16.87
C LYS A 208 -13.58 1.41 16.36
N CYS A 209 -13.15 1.52 15.10
CA CYS A 209 -12.65 2.76 14.50
C CYS A 209 -13.61 3.26 13.42
N LEU A 210 -13.59 4.57 13.16
CA LEU A 210 -14.29 5.15 12.01
C LEU A 210 -13.73 4.58 10.71
N LEU A 211 -14.63 4.15 9.83
CA LEU A 211 -14.28 3.48 8.58
C LEU A 211 -14.29 4.45 7.41
N ASN A 212 -13.20 4.44 6.67
CA ASN A 212 -13.17 4.82 5.26
C ASN A 212 -13.46 3.54 4.49
N LEU A 213 -14.64 3.46 3.89
CA LEU A 213 -15.13 2.26 3.22
C LEU A 213 -15.38 2.52 1.73
N ARG A 214 -14.81 1.67 0.88
CA ARG A 214 -15.16 1.57 -0.53
C ARG A 214 -15.56 0.13 -0.84
N LEU A 215 -16.77 -0.05 -1.34
CA LEU A 215 -17.30 -1.36 -1.73
C LEU A 215 -17.74 -1.34 -3.18
N VAL A 216 -17.15 -2.21 -3.99
CA VAL A 216 -17.57 -2.43 -5.38
C VAL A 216 -18.27 -3.76 -5.46
N PHE A 217 -19.51 -3.79 -5.95
CA PHE A 217 -20.19 -5.04 -6.25
C PHE A 217 -21.17 -4.86 -7.41
N ASN A 218 -20.80 -5.38 -8.58
CA ASN A 218 -21.63 -5.31 -9.78
C ASN A 218 -22.98 -6.02 -9.57
N ASN A 219 -24.04 -5.23 -9.50
CA ASN A 219 -25.42 -5.66 -9.28
C ASN A 219 -25.65 -6.38 -7.93
N GLY A 220 -24.85 -6.05 -6.90
CA GLY A 220 -25.04 -6.56 -5.54
C GLY A 220 -26.35 -6.05 -4.90
N PRO A 221 -26.97 -6.80 -3.96
CA PRO A 221 -28.25 -6.42 -3.35
C PRO A 221 -28.09 -5.26 -2.35
N GLY A 222 -28.22 -4.03 -2.84
CA GLY A 222 -28.02 -2.80 -2.08
C GLY A 222 -28.98 -2.65 -0.89
N LYS A 223 -30.21 -3.15 -0.98
CA LYS A 223 -31.17 -3.13 0.13
C LYS A 223 -30.66 -3.89 1.37
N SER A 224 -29.99 -5.02 1.16
CA SER A 224 -29.38 -5.78 2.25
C SER A 224 -28.16 -5.06 2.81
N LEU A 225 -27.36 -4.43 1.94
CA LEU A 225 -26.21 -3.63 2.38
C LEU A 225 -26.64 -2.42 3.24
N ILE A 226 -27.69 -1.70 2.83
CA ILE A 226 -28.21 -0.56 3.59
C ILE A 226 -28.67 -0.99 4.98
N LYS A 227 -29.33 -2.15 5.12
CA LYS A 227 -29.69 -2.68 6.45
C LYS A 227 -28.48 -2.86 7.36
N ILE A 228 -27.36 -3.34 6.79
CA ILE A 228 -26.11 -3.48 7.54
C ILE A 228 -25.62 -2.10 7.99
N PHE A 229 -25.59 -1.10 7.10
CA PHE A 229 -25.14 0.25 7.44
C PHE A 229 -26.03 0.95 8.46
N GLN A 230 -27.35 0.73 8.39
CA GLN A 230 -28.33 1.28 9.33
C GLN A 230 -28.12 0.83 10.78
N SER A 231 -27.45 -0.31 11.00
CA SER A 231 -27.12 -0.78 12.35
C SER A 231 -26.08 0.11 13.05
N LYS A 232 -25.23 0.81 12.28
CA LYS A 232 -24.13 1.63 12.79
C LYS A 232 -23.83 2.86 11.89
N PRO A 233 -24.80 3.77 11.69
CA PRO A 233 -24.65 4.89 10.74
C PRO A 233 -23.51 5.84 11.08
N GLU A 234 -23.18 5.99 12.37
CA GLU A 234 -22.11 6.88 12.85
C GLU A 234 -20.69 6.32 12.61
N SER A 235 -20.56 5.06 12.18
CA SER A 235 -19.24 4.43 12.02
C SER A 235 -18.51 4.88 10.74
N PHE A 236 -19.19 5.54 9.81
CA PHE A 236 -18.64 5.85 8.50
C PHE A 236 -18.16 7.30 8.44
N LYS A 237 -16.86 7.48 8.18
CA LYS A 237 -16.29 8.79 7.87
C LYS A 237 -16.29 9.07 6.36
N ARG A 238 -15.98 8.05 5.57
CA ARG A 238 -16.00 8.11 4.11
C ARG A 238 -16.64 6.86 3.56
N LEU A 239 -17.54 7.01 2.60
CA LEU A 239 -18.26 5.88 2.03
C LEU A 239 -18.37 6.00 0.52
N GLU A 240 -17.83 5.04 -0.21
CA GLU A 240 -17.98 4.92 -1.66
C GLU A 240 -18.65 3.58 -2.03
N LEU A 241 -19.78 3.65 -2.73
CA LEU A 241 -20.59 2.49 -3.14
C LEU A 241 -20.64 2.38 -4.67
N VAL A 242 -20.03 1.35 -5.22
CA VAL A 242 -19.82 1.24 -6.68
C VAL A 242 -20.55 0.02 -7.26
N ASN A 243 -21.36 0.28 -8.28
CA ASN A 243 -22.13 -0.67 -9.09
C ASN A 243 -23.14 -1.55 -8.36
N TRP A 244 -23.54 -1.21 -7.14
CA TRP A 244 -24.60 -1.92 -6.39
C TRP A 244 -25.99 -1.62 -6.96
N ASN A 245 -26.93 -2.56 -6.80
CA ASN A 245 -28.34 -2.35 -7.10
C ASN A 245 -29.07 -1.79 -5.87
N PHE A 246 -29.43 -0.51 -5.93
CA PHE A 246 -30.18 0.17 -4.88
C PHE A 246 -31.65 0.43 -5.23
N GLU A 247 -32.22 -0.20 -6.26
CA GLU A 247 -33.63 -0.05 -6.60
C GLU A 247 -34.53 -0.16 -5.35
N GLU A 248 -35.43 0.81 -5.20
CA GLU A 248 -36.39 0.89 -4.09
C GLU A 248 -35.77 0.91 -2.68
N CYS A 249 -34.57 1.46 -2.55
CA CYS A 249 -33.93 1.67 -1.25
C CYS A 249 -34.33 3.01 -0.62
N ASP A 250 -34.47 3.02 0.70
CA ASP A 250 -34.66 4.25 1.47
C ASP A 250 -33.30 4.78 1.95
N TRP A 251 -32.99 6.01 1.56
CA TRP A 251 -31.73 6.70 1.86
C TRP A 251 -31.76 7.59 3.08
N LYS A 252 -32.91 7.73 3.78
CA LYS A 252 -33.02 8.56 5.00
C LYS A 252 -32.01 8.23 6.10
N TRP A 253 -31.46 7.03 6.10
CA TRP A 253 -30.40 6.65 7.04
C TRP A 253 -29.15 7.52 6.94
N LEU A 254 -28.88 8.14 5.78
CA LEU A 254 -27.77 9.06 5.59
C LEU A 254 -27.86 10.29 6.51
N GLU A 255 -29.07 10.72 6.88
CA GLU A 255 -29.29 11.81 7.85
C GLU A 255 -28.70 11.48 9.23
N LYS A 256 -28.54 10.18 9.54
CA LYS A 256 -27.98 9.70 10.81
C LYS A 256 -26.45 9.56 10.77
N CYS A 257 -25.82 9.76 9.61
CA CYS A 257 -24.38 9.61 9.43
C CYS A 257 -23.62 10.89 9.82
N SER A 258 -23.64 11.23 11.11
CA SER A 258 -23.09 12.49 11.63
C SER A 258 -21.58 12.68 11.42
N ASN A 259 -20.82 11.60 11.25
CA ASN A 259 -19.37 11.62 11.04
C ASN A 259 -18.95 11.62 9.56
N LEU A 260 -19.91 11.58 8.62
CA LEU A 260 -19.64 11.44 7.20
C LEU A 260 -19.07 12.74 6.63
N THR A 261 -17.84 12.68 6.13
CA THR A 261 -17.17 13.82 5.48
C THR A 261 -17.16 13.69 3.96
N GLU A 262 -17.27 12.46 3.43
CA GLU A 262 -17.28 12.19 1.99
C GLU A 262 -18.23 11.02 1.68
N PHE A 263 -19.11 11.19 0.69
CA PHE A 263 -19.99 10.13 0.19
C PHE A 263 -19.88 10.05 -1.33
N ALA A 264 -19.81 8.83 -1.87
CA ALA A 264 -19.78 8.62 -3.31
C ALA A 264 -20.57 7.38 -3.72
N ILE A 265 -21.23 7.48 -4.88
CA ILE A 265 -22.05 6.38 -5.41
C ILE A 265 -22.13 6.38 -6.93
N THR A 266 -22.27 5.19 -7.52
CA THR A 266 -22.68 5.03 -8.94
C THR A 266 -24.20 5.09 -9.08
N ASN A 267 -24.70 5.80 -10.08
CA ASN A 267 -26.15 5.91 -10.36
C ASN A 267 -26.96 6.38 -9.12
N PRO A 268 -26.69 7.59 -8.60
CA PRO A 268 -27.41 8.10 -7.44
C PRO A 268 -28.91 8.21 -7.69
N GLN A 269 -29.71 7.85 -6.69
CA GLN A 269 -31.16 8.05 -6.70
C GLN A 269 -31.51 9.47 -6.27
N ASN A 270 -32.64 10.00 -6.76
CA ASN A 270 -33.06 11.38 -6.49
C ASN A 270 -33.09 11.72 -4.99
N GLN A 271 -33.55 10.77 -4.17
CA GLN A 271 -33.59 10.91 -2.71
C GLN A 271 -32.23 11.26 -2.08
N ILE A 272 -31.12 10.78 -2.65
CA ILE A 272 -29.77 11.10 -2.15
C ILE A 272 -29.49 12.59 -2.31
N SER A 273 -29.81 13.16 -3.47
CA SER A 273 -29.62 14.59 -3.74
C SER A 273 -30.57 15.47 -2.92
N GLU A 274 -31.75 14.96 -2.56
CA GLU A 274 -32.67 15.63 -1.63
C GLU A 274 -32.09 15.69 -0.21
N ILE A 275 -31.38 14.65 0.23
CA ILE A 275 -30.79 14.56 1.57
C ILE A 275 -29.45 15.29 1.67
N LEU A 276 -28.55 15.04 0.72
CA LEU A 276 -27.16 15.53 0.74
C LEU A 276 -26.98 16.86 -0.01
N GLY A 277 -28.00 17.31 -0.73
CA GLY A 277 -27.95 18.49 -1.60
C GLY A 277 -27.48 18.20 -3.02
N ILE A 278 -27.55 19.24 -3.86
CA ILE A 278 -27.25 19.20 -5.29
C ILE A 278 -25.78 19.53 -5.62
N ASN A 279 -24.98 19.89 -4.62
CA ASN A 279 -23.57 20.20 -4.79
C ASN A 279 -22.76 18.90 -4.77
N PHE A 280 -22.57 18.31 -5.94
CA PHE A 280 -21.78 17.10 -6.13
C PHE A 280 -20.81 17.20 -7.31
N GLU A 281 -19.78 16.38 -7.29
CA GLU A 281 -18.82 16.23 -8.37
C GLU A 281 -18.98 14.88 -9.08
N ILE A 282 -18.64 14.84 -10.35
CA ILE A 282 -18.64 13.61 -11.14
C ILE A 282 -17.20 13.19 -11.38
N HIS A 283 -16.87 11.98 -10.96
CA HIS A 283 -15.55 11.39 -11.20
C HIS A 283 -15.66 10.21 -12.18
N HIS A 284 -14.66 10.11 -13.06
CA HIS A 284 -14.53 9.03 -14.03
C HIS A 284 -13.31 8.18 -13.69
N LEU A 285 -13.53 7.02 -13.08
CA LEU A 285 -12.47 6.06 -12.84
C LEU A 285 -12.24 5.20 -14.09
N LYS A 286 -11.05 5.30 -14.68
CA LYS A 286 -10.63 4.41 -15.76
C LYS A 286 -10.34 3.02 -15.18
N THR A 287 -11.10 2.01 -15.61
CA THR A 287 -10.78 0.62 -15.29
C THR A 287 -9.88 -0.01 -16.37
N SER A 288 -9.29 -1.17 -16.06
CA SER A 288 -8.51 -1.94 -17.04
C SER A 288 -9.35 -2.43 -18.22
N THR A 289 -10.67 -2.49 -18.07
CA THR A 289 -11.62 -2.62 -19.17
C THR A 289 -12.01 -1.23 -19.67
N ALA A 290 -12.16 -1.04 -20.99
CA ALA A 290 -12.37 0.25 -21.64
C ALA A 290 -13.65 1.04 -21.23
N LYS A 291 -14.41 0.57 -20.23
CA LYS A 291 -15.58 1.27 -19.67
C LYS A 291 -15.15 2.09 -18.45
N SER A 292 -15.27 3.41 -18.51
CA SER A 292 -15.06 4.23 -17.30
C SER A 292 -16.20 4.02 -16.31
N ILE A 293 -15.89 3.83 -15.02
CA ILE A 293 -16.89 3.84 -13.95
C ILE A 293 -17.14 5.30 -13.57
N LYS A 294 -18.40 5.72 -13.64
CA LYS A 294 -18.83 7.07 -13.26
C LYS A 294 -19.39 7.06 -11.84
N THR A 295 -18.75 7.79 -10.93
CA THR A 295 -19.21 7.98 -9.55
C THR A 295 -19.56 9.44 -9.30
N THR A 296 -20.59 9.66 -8.48
CA THR A 296 -21.03 11.00 -8.04
C THR A 296 -20.61 11.18 -6.58
N HIS A 297 -20.06 12.34 -6.24
CA HIS A 297 -19.33 12.59 -4.99
C HIS A 297 -19.89 13.82 -4.25
N TRP A 298 -20.13 13.67 -2.95
CA TRP A 298 -20.50 14.73 -2.02
C TRP A 298 -19.42 14.89 -0.96
N HIS A 299 -19.14 16.14 -0.60
CA HIS A 299 -18.10 16.52 0.36
C HIS A 299 -18.68 17.42 1.45
N PHE A 300 -18.30 17.14 2.70
CA PHE A 300 -18.80 17.83 3.89
C PHE A 300 -17.63 18.25 4.79
N GLY A 301 -17.39 19.56 4.91
CA GLY A 301 -16.34 20.16 5.76
C GLY A 301 -15.49 21.25 5.06
N TYR A 302 -15.03 22.26 5.81
CA TYR A 302 -14.28 23.43 5.32
C TYR A 302 -12.80 23.14 5.04
N ASP A 303 -12.39 23.23 3.78
CA ASP A 303 -11.45 24.24 3.26
C ASP A 303 -11.35 24.06 1.74
N ASP A 304 -11.35 25.18 1.00
CA ASP A 304 -11.28 25.33 -0.46
C ASP A 304 -9.97 24.81 -1.10
N LYS A 305 -9.41 23.72 -0.58
CA LYS A 305 -8.39 22.91 -1.24
C LYS A 305 -8.97 21.53 -1.47
N ILE A 306 -9.71 21.41 -2.57
CA ILE A 306 -10.15 20.12 -3.12
C ILE A 306 -8.89 19.32 -3.47
N SER A 307 -8.40 18.54 -2.50
CA SER A 307 -7.48 17.44 -2.77
C SER A 307 -8.30 16.28 -3.30
N ASN A 308 -7.81 15.62 -4.36
CA ASN A 308 -8.39 14.41 -4.95
C ASN A 308 -9.13 13.51 -3.93
N PHE A 309 -10.35 13.06 -4.25
CA PHE A 309 -11.21 12.21 -3.39
C PHE A 309 -10.42 11.10 -2.70
N TYR A 310 -10.67 10.80 -1.43
CA TYR A 310 -9.74 9.97 -0.64
C TYR A 310 -9.37 8.63 -1.31
N PHE A 311 -10.33 7.91 -1.89
CA PHE A 311 -10.09 6.65 -2.62
C PHE A 311 -9.56 6.83 -4.05
N HIS A 312 -9.75 8.01 -4.64
CA HIS A 312 -9.25 8.37 -5.98
C HIS A 312 -8.06 9.31 -5.89
N SER A 313 -7.49 9.50 -4.70
CA SER A 313 -6.38 10.38 -4.51
C SER A 313 -5.17 9.80 -5.22
N GLU A 314 -4.55 10.59 -6.10
CA GLU A 314 -3.27 10.24 -6.73
C GLU A 314 -2.12 9.97 -5.73
N ARG A 315 -2.41 9.91 -4.41
CA ARG A 315 -1.61 9.17 -3.43
C ARG A 315 -1.62 7.65 -3.67
N SER A 316 -2.07 7.16 -4.82
CA SER A 316 -1.37 6.04 -5.45
C SER A 316 -0.05 6.54 -6.04
N SER A 317 1.05 6.56 -5.27
CA SER A 317 2.40 6.32 -5.82
C SER A 317 2.66 6.88 -7.24
N THR A 318 2.44 8.17 -7.47
CA THR A 318 2.71 8.85 -8.75
C THR A 318 3.95 9.72 -8.58
N GLU A 319 5.11 9.08 -8.59
CA GLU A 319 6.16 9.63 -9.44
C GLU A 319 6.04 8.92 -10.79
N PRO A 320 6.20 9.65 -11.91
CA PRO A 320 6.13 9.03 -13.22
C PRO A 320 7.13 7.87 -13.31
N TYR A 321 6.62 6.74 -13.78
CA TYR A 321 7.40 5.56 -14.13
C TYR A 321 8.50 5.95 -15.12
N PHE A 322 9.75 6.00 -14.66
CA PHE A 322 10.92 5.90 -15.51
C PHE A 322 11.46 4.48 -15.39
N ASP A 323 11.08 3.63 -16.34
CA ASP A 323 11.58 2.25 -16.51
C ASP A 323 12.95 2.21 -17.22
N GLU A 324 13.67 3.34 -17.34
CA GLU A 324 15.03 3.31 -17.88
C GLU A 324 16.04 2.95 -16.78
N PRO A 325 16.94 1.98 -17.02
CA PRO A 325 18.11 1.84 -16.18
C PRO A 325 18.86 3.16 -16.23
N ILE A 326 19.17 3.73 -15.07
CA ILE A 326 20.14 4.83 -14.98
C ILE A 326 21.47 4.26 -15.49
N VAL A 327 21.70 4.38 -16.79
CA VAL A 327 23.03 4.37 -17.36
C VAL A 327 23.67 5.63 -16.78
N ILE A 328 24.51 5.45 -15.78
CA ILE A 328 25.45 6.48 -15.36
C ILE A 328 26.35 6.71 -16.58
N LYS A 329 25.93 7.61 -17.48
CA LYS A 329 26.84 8.18 -18.46
C LYS A 329 27.87 8.95 -17.63
N PRO A 330 29.18 8.74 -17.84
CA PRO A 330 30.19 9.53 -17.17
C PRO A 330 29.86 11.00 -17.40
N MET A 331 29.66 11.72 -16.30
CA MET A 331 29.34 13.13 -16.31
C MET A 331 30.53 13.85 -16.95
N ASN A 332 30.37 14.32 -18.19
CA ASN A 332 31.33 15.21 -18.82
C ASN A 332 31.40 16.47 -17.97
N TYR A 333 32.42 16.55 -17.12
CA TYR A 333 32.84 17.78 -16.48
C TYR A 333 33.15 18.79 -17.58
N THR A 334 32.22 19.73 -17.82
CA THR A 334 32.53 20.99 -18.50
C THR A 334 33.22 21.91 -17.50
N GLY A 335 34.42 21.49 -17.09
CA GLY A 335 35.39 22.35 -16.44
C GLY A 335 35.88 23.37 -17.47
N ARG A 336 35.71 24.66 -17.15
CA ARG A 336 36.31 25.80 -17.86
C ARG A 336 37.70 25.45 -18.37
N LYS A 337 37.91 25.69 -19.67
CA LYS A 337 39.22 25.69 -20.32
C LYS A 337 40.23 26.50 -19.51
N THR A 338 41.20 25.84 -18.92
CA THR A 338 42.51 26.44 -18.63
C THR A 338 43.61 25.45 -19.02
N LYS A 339 44.22 25.74 -20.18
CA LYS A 339 45.59 25.44 -20.62
C LYS A 339 46.13 24.00 -20.39
N SER A 340 46.08 23.22 -21.48
CA SER A 340 47.10 22.30 -22.01
C SER A 340 47.95 21.51 -20.98
N PHE A 341 47.53 20.29 -20.70
CA PHE A 341 48.33 19.27 -20.01
C PHE A 341 49.18 18.41 -20.98
N ASN A 342 49.18 18.73 -22.29
CA ASN A 342 50.02 18.06 -23.30
C ASN A 342 51.39 18.73 -23.52
N LYS A 343 51.79 19.67 -22.63
CA LYS A 343 53.12 20.30 -22.67
C LYS A 343 54.05 19.89 -21.52
N LEU A 344 53.65 18.93 -20.67
CA LEU A 344 54.47 18.45 -19.56
C LEU A 344 54.78 16.94 -19.58
N LEU A 345 54.23 16.16 -20.52
CA LEU A 345 54.59 14.74 -20.67
C LEU A 345 55.72 14.47 -21.68
N ASN A 346 56.19 15.49 -22.42
CA ASN A 346 57.33 15.38 -23.34
C ASN A 346 58.65 15.94 -22.77
N ARG A 347 58.78 15.99 -21.44
CA ARG A 347 60.00 16.42 -20.75
C ARG A 347 60.51 15.44 -19.68
N ALA A 348 60.03 14.20 -19.70
CA ALA A 348 60.50 13.14 -18.79
C ALA A 348 61.18 11.94 -19.49
N ASN A 349 61.44 12.00 -20.81
CA ASN A 349 62.13 10.93 -21.55
C ASN A 349 63.33 11.41 -22.39
N SER A 350 63.98 12.52 -22.00
CA SER A 350 65.26 12.93 -22.60
C SER A 350 66.22 13.49 -21.54
N GLN A 351 66.60 12.66 -20.59
CA GLN A 351 67.83 12.80 -19.79
C GLN A 351 68.14 11.44 -19.14
N ASN A 352 68.62 10.52 -19.96
CA ASN A 352 69.47 9.39 -19.60
C ASN A 352 70.11 8.91 -20.91
N ASN A 353 71.12 9.66 -21.33
CA ASN A 353 72.19 9.26 -22.25
C ASN A 353 73.19 10.42 -22.31
N GLN A 354 74.02 10.50 -21.27
CA GLN A 354 75.45 10.78 -21.33
C GLN A 354 76.06 10.47 -19.97
#